data_AF-A0A834CZK2-F1
#
_entry.id   AF-A0A834CZK2-F1
#
_cell.length_a   1.000
_cell.length_b   1.000
_cell.length_c   1.000
_cell.angle_alpha   90.00
_cell.angle_beta   90.00
_cell.angle_gamma   90.00
#
_symmetry.space_group_name_H-M   'P 1'
#
loop_
_entity.id
_entity.type
_entity.pdbx_description
1 polymer ?
#
loop_
_entity_poly.entity_id
_entity_poly.type
_entity_poly.pdbx_seq_one_letter_code
_entity_poly.pdbx_strand_id
1 'polypeptide(L)'
;MLYHFLPKVTEPLEPSLEPLVLVQASFFECGGLAIGVCVSHKVADAATTSMFINSWVGAALAASGEAVLPPEFSAASRIPPRIQHTLQPLAISLASEMAVSRRYVFDAPKIDDLKAKAASDNVLQPTRAEAVSSLIWKCAITVSRSKSQFLLPSRLNQAVNIRERLTPPFPKN
;
A
#
# COMPACT_ATOMS: atom_id res chain seq x y z
N MET A 1 12.63 2.87 12.97
CA MET A 1 12.15 3.88 13.92
C MET A 1 10.61 3.96 13.98
N LEU A 2 9.90 3.98 12.84
CA LEU A 2 8.44 4.16 12.80
C LEU A 2 7.59 3.01 13.39
N TYR A 3 8.09 1.77 13.45
CA TYR A 3 7.31 0.61 13.93
C TYR A 3 6.81 0.74 15.38
N HIS A 4 7.42 1.58 16.22
CA HIS A 4 6.96 1.81 17.60
C HIS A 4 5.64 2.59 17.67
N PHE A 5 5.27 3.30 16.61
CA PHE A 5 4.04 4.08 16.54
C PHE A 5 2.88 3.30 15.92
N LEU A 6 3.09 2.06 15.50
CA LEU A 6 2.01 1.21 15.01
C LEU A 6 1.33 0.48 16.17
N PRO A 7 0.00 0.35 16.16
CA PRO A 7 -0.74 -0.47 17.11
C PRO A 7 -0.17 -1.88 17.19
N LYS A 8 0.04 -2.38 18.42
CA LYS A 8 0.42 -3.78 18.68
C LYS A 8 -0.80 -4.52 19.21
N VAL A 9 -1.12 -5.66 18.61
CA VAL A 9 -2.07 -6.61 19.22
C VAL A 9 -1.32 -7.33 20.34
N THR A 10 -1.71 -7.07 21.59
CA THR A 10 -1.00 -7.55 22.78
C THR A 10 -1.35 -8.98 23.17
N GLU A 11 -2.44 -9.54 22.65
CA GLU A 11 -2.90 -10.91 22.96
C GLU A 11 -3.36 -11.64 21.70
N PRO A 12 -3.14 -12.97 21.60
CA PRO A 12 -3.72 -13.76 20.51
C PRO A 12 -5.24 -13.74 20.65
N LEU A 13 -5.89 -12.92 19.82
CA LEU A 13 -7.34 -12.92 19.70
C LEU A 13 -7.77 -14.20 18.97
N GLU A 14 -8.91 -14.78 19.36
CA GLU A 14 -9.52 -15.83 18.54
C GLU A 14 -9.66 -15.35 17.09
N PRO A 15 -9.59 -16.22 16.08
CA PRO A 15 -9.66 -15.80 14.67
C PRO A 15 -10.91 -14.97 14.30
N SER A 16 -12.00 -15.15 15.06
CA SER A 16 -13.26 -14.41 14.95
C SER A 16 -13.24 -13.03 15.62
N LEU A 17 -12.21 -12.72 16.39
CA LEU A 17 -12.01 -11.49 17.17
C LEU A 17 -10.84 -10.65 16.65
N GLU A 18 -10.27 -11.00 15.49
CA GLU A 18 -9.18 -10.21 14.89
C GLU A 18 -9.70 -8.81 14.50
N PRO A 19 -9.08 -7.72 15.01
CA PRO A 19 -9.58 -6.38 14.81
C PRO A 19 -9.42 -5.95 13.35
N LEU A 20 -10.48 -5.42 12.75
CA LEU A 20 -10.44 -4.90 11.38
C LEU A 20 -9.64 -3.59 11.29
N VAL A 21 -9.67 -2.79 12.35
CA VAL A 21 -8.97 -1.50 12.46
C VAL A 21 -8.40 -1.37 13.86
N LEU A 22 -7.14 -0.94 13.95
CA LEU A 22 -6.47 -0.53 15.18
C LEU A 22 -5.92 0.88 14.99
N VAL A 23 -6.02 1.69 16.04
CA VAL A 23 -5.53 3.07 16.06
C VAL A 23 -4.72 3.28 17.33
N GLN A 24 -3.56 3.93 17.20
CA GLN A 24 -2.70 4.31 18.31
C GLN A 24 -2.37 5.79 18.21
N ALA A 25 -2.63 6.54 19.28
CA ALA A 25 -2.16 7.90 19.46
C ALA A 25 -0.92 7.89 20.37
N SER A 26 0.18 8.51 19.95
CA SER A 26 1.43 8.60 20.71
C SER A 26 1.84 10.05 20.85
N PHE A 27 1.84 10.53 22.10
CA PHE A 27 2.17 11.90 22.47
C PHE A 27 3.65 12.01 22.84
N PHE A 28 4.29 13.08 22.40
CA PHE A 28 5.68 13.37 22.70
C PHE A 28 5.79 14.47 23.75
N GLU A 29 6.86 14.47 24.53
CA GLU A 29 7.13 15.49 25.55
C GLU A 29 7.18 16.91 24.95
N CYS A 30 7.56 17.04 23.67
CA CYS A 30 7.54 18.31 22.94
C CYS A 30 6.14 18.78 22.52
N GLY A 31 5.07 18.06 22.90
CA GLY A 31 3.69 18.33 22.49
C GLY A 31 3.32 17.76 21.11
N GLY A 32 4.23 17.08 20.43
CA GLY A 32 3.94 16.40 19.16
C GLY A 32 2.98 15.22 19.32
N LEU A 33 2.31 14.83 18.23
CA LEU A 33 1.41 13.67 18.16
C LEU A 33 1.76 12.82 16.93
N ALA A 34 1.91 11.51 17.12
CA ALA A 34 1.92 10.52 16.05
C ALA A 34 0.66 9.66 16.16
N ILE A 35 -0.03 9.45 15.03
CA ILE A 35 -1.18 8.55 14.91
C ILE A 35 -0.79 7.38 14.02
N GLY A 36 -0.78 6.17 14.56
CA GLY A 36 -0.64 4.93 13.80
C GLY A 36 -1.99 4.31 13.52
N VAL A 37 -2.23 3.90 12.28
CA VAL A 37 -3.47 3.23 11.85
C VAL A 37 -3.10 1.92 11.17
N CYS A 38 -3.65 0.81 11.66
CA CYS A 38 -3.54 -0.51 11.04
C CYS A 38 -4.93 -0.97 10.62
N VAL A 39 -5.12 -1.21 9.31
CA VAL A 39 -6.37 -1.75 8.76
C VAL A 39 -6.10 -3.14 8.19
N SER A 40 -6.98 -4.08 8.47
CA SER A 40 -6.88 -5.44 7.92
C SER A 40 -6.96 -5.41 6.40
N HIS A 41 -5.87 -5.84 5.74
CA HIS A 41 -5.81 -5.91 4.28
C HIS A 41 -6.79 -6.95 3.69
N LYS A 42 -7.43 -7.78 4.53
CA LYS A 42 -8.52 -8.70 4.14
C LYS A 42 -9.78 -7.94 3.69
N VAL A 43 -10.02 -6.74 4.24
CA VAL A 43 -11.26 -5.97 4.00
C VAL A 43 -11.03 -4.63 3.33
N ALA A 44 -9.79 -4.13 3.29
CA ALA A 44 -9.47 -2.83 2.74
C ALA A 44 -8.16 -2.84 1.94
N ASP A 45 -8.13 -2.09 0.85
CA ASP A 45 -6.90 -1.71 0.17
C ASP A 45 -6.43 -0.32 0.61
N ALA A 46 -5.33 0.17 0.02
CA ALA A 46 -4.79 1.49 0.34
C ALA A 46 -5.77 2.64 0.01
N ALA A 47 -6.63 2.48 -1.00
CA ALA A 47 -7.62 3.50 -1.36
C ALA A 47 -8.74 3.57 -0.30
N THR A 48 -9.31 2.41 0.08
CA THR A 48 -10.30 2.31 1.17
C THR A 48 -9.74 2.84 2.49
N THR A 49 -8.47 2.52 2.80
CA THR A 49 -7.80 3.01 4.01
C THR A 49 -7.66 4.54 3.99
N SER A 50 -7.29 5.12 2.84
CA SER A 50 -7.19 6.57 2.68
C SER A 50 -8.54 7.26 2.83
N MET A 51 -9.60 6.69 2.25
CA MET A 51 -10.97 7.16 2.44
C MET A 51 -11.37 7.14 3.91
N PHE A 52 -11.15 6.02 4.61
CA PHE A 52 -11.46 5.91 6.04
C PHE A 52 -10.78 7.02 6.86
N ILE A 53 -9.49 7.26 6.62
CA ILE A 53 -8.74 8.33 7.32
C ILE A 53 -9.31 9.72 6.99
N ASN A 54 -9.59 10.01 5.71
CA ASN A 54 -10.17 11.29 5.32
C ASN A 54 -11.56 11.51 5.94
N SER A 55 -12.40 10.48 5.95
CA SER A 55 -13.73 10.50 6.56
C SER A 55 -13.65 10.70 8.07
N TRP A 56 -12.70 10.03 8.74
CA TRP A 56 -12.47 10.17 10.17
C TRP A 56 -12.01 11.60 10.52
N VAL A 57 -11.08 12.16 9.76
CA VAL A 57 -10.64 13.56 9.91
C VAL A 57 -11.80 14.53 9.65
N GLY A 58 -12.56 14.31 8.59
CA GLY A 58 -13.76 15.12 8.28
C GLY A 58 -14.76 15.11 9.44
N ALA A 59 -15.07 13.95 10.00
CA ALA A 59 -15.96 13.81 11.14
C ALA A 59 -15.40 14.45 12.43
N ALA A 60 -14.09 14.41 12.63
CA ALA A 60 -13.43 15.01 13.80
C ALA A 60 -13.35 16.55 13.72
N LEU A 61 -13.25 17.11 12.52
CA LEU A 61 -13.14 18.56 12.29
C LEU A 61 -14.50 19.24 12.06
N ALA A 62 -15.49 18.53 11.52
CA ALA A 62 -16.78 19.11 11.19
C ALA A 62 -17.79 19.06 12.36
N ALA A 63 -18.11 20.23 12.89
CA ALA A 63 -19.48 20.50 13.30
C ALA A 63 -20.31 20.82 12.03
N SER A 64 -20.89 19.79 11.40
CA SER A 64 -21.86 19.84 10.28
C SER A 64 -21.38 20.32 8.89
N GLY A 65 -21.69 19.56 7.83
CA GLY A 65 -21.89 20.15 6.49
C GLY A 65 -21.50 19.30 5.27
N GLU A 66 -20.26 18.83 5.18
CA GLU A 66 -19.83 18.04 4.02
C GLU A 66 -20.18 16.57 4.20
N ALA A 67 -21.17 16.11 3.45
CA ALA A 67 -21.52 14.70 3.38
C ALA A 67 -20.36 13.94 2.72
N VAL A 68 -19.50 13.34 3.53
CA VAL A 68 -18.64 12.24 3.09
C VAL A 68 -19.55 11.20 2.45
N LEU A 69 -19.32 10.88 1.17
CA LEU A 69 -20.07 9.83 0.50
C LEU A 69 -19.96 8.55 1.34
N PRO A 70 -21.09 7.96 1.76
CA PRO A 70 -21.06 6.77 2.61
C PRO A 70 -20.32 5.66 1.87
N PRO A 71 -19.47 4.87 2.56
CA PRO A 71 -18.72 3.82 1.91
C PRO A 71 -19.65 2.78 1.28
N GLU A 72 -19.32 2.30 0.07
CA GLU A 72 -20.15 1.32 -0.63
C GLU A 72 -19.60 -0.11 -0.44
N PHE A 73 -20.34 -0.94 0.29
CA PHE A 73 -19.97 -2.33 0.57
C PHE A 73 -20.58 -3.35 -0.42
N SER A 74 -20.95 -2.92 -1.63
CA SER A 74 -21.59 -3.76 -2.65
C SER A 74 -20.60 -4.59 -3.49
N ALA A 75 -19.29 -4.52 -3.21
CA ALA A 75 -18.28 -5.12 -4.08
C ALA A 75 -18.52 -6.63 -4.33
N ALA A 76 -18.96 -7.38 -3.31
CA ALA A 76 -19.25 -8.81 -3.42
C ALA A 76 -20.45 -9.13 -4.32
N SER A 77 -21.42 -8.21 -4.49
CA SER A 77 -22.54 -8.40 -5.41
C SER A 77 -22.15 -8.12 -6.86
N ARG A 78 -21.15 -7.25 -7.06
CA ARG A 78 -20.66 -6.85 -8.40
C ARG A 78 -19.55 -7.74 -8.93
N ILE A 79 -18.78 -8.37 -8.04
CA ILE A 79 -17.71 -9.32 -8.40
C ILE A 79 -18.18 -10.71 -8.03
N PRO A 80 -18.59 -11.56 -8.99
CA PRO A 80 -19.04 -12.90 -8.68
C PRO A 80 -17.91 -13.67 -7.98
N PRO A 81 -18.19 -14.39 -6.89
CA PRO A 81 -17.17 -15.17 -6.20
C PRO A 81 -16.61 -16.20 -7.18
N ARG A 82 -15.32 -16.07 -7.51
CA ARG A 82 -14.62 -17.11 -8.25
C ARG A 82 -14.41 -18.26 -7.28
N ILE A 83 -15.09 -19.38 -7.51
CA ILE A 83 -14.73 -20.66 -6.89
C ILE A 83 -13.38 -21.07 -7.53
N GLN A 84 -12.29 -20.58 -6.97
CA GLN A 84 -10.97 -21.12 -7.25
C GLN A 84 -10.56 -21.98 -6.06
N HIS A 85 -10.41 -23.26 -6.36
CA HIS A 85 -9.93 -24.32 -5.49
C HIS A 85 -8.81 -23.84 -4.57
N THR A 86 -9.01 -24.05 -3.26
CA THR A 86 -7.97 -24.10 -2.22
C THR A 86 -6.79 -23.16 -2.48
N LEU A 87 -7.00 -21.85 -2.28
CA LEU A 87 -5.87 -21.01 -1.90
C LEU A 87 -5.37 -21.59 -0.58
N GLN A 88 -4.29 -22.39 -0.63
CA GLN A 88 -3.49 -22.64 0.56
C GLN A 88 -3.26 -21.26 1.19
N PRO A 89 -3.51 -21.10 2.50
CA PRO A 89 -3.13 -19.86 3.17
C PRO A 89 -1.69 -19.63 2.79
N LEU A 90 -1.42 -18.57 2.03
CA LEU A 90 -0.06 -18.14 1.85
C LEU A 90 0.34 -17.75 3.26
N ALA A 91 1.07 -18.63 3.94
CA ALA A 91 1.82 -18.25 5.11
C ALA A 91 2.78 -17.20 4.57
N ILE A 92 2.32 -15.95 4.55
CA ILE A 92 3.19 -14.80 4.67
C ILE A 92 3.72 -14.98 6.08
N SER A 93 4.70 -15.87 6.19
CA SER A 93 5.66 -15.81 7.25
C SER A 93 6.16 -14.38 7.12
N LEU A 94 5.70 -13.52 8.02
CA LEU A 94 6.51 -12.43 8.53
C LEU A 94 7.71 -13.10 9.22
N ALA A 95 8.48 -13.88 8.45
CA ALA A 95 9.83 -14.22 8.75
C ALA A 95 10.46 -12.85 8.84
N SER A 96 10.59 -12.41 10.09
CA SER A 96 11.38 -11.29 10.53
C SER A 96 12.84 -11.59 10.20
N GLU A 97 13.14 -11.81 8.92
CA GLU A 97 14.47 -11.52 8.42
C GLU A 97 14.71 -10.05 8.72
N MET A 98 15.91 -9.74 9.22
CA MET A 98 16.31 -8.41 9.68
C MET A 98 16.36 -7.41 8.50
N ALA A 99 15.22 -7.08 7.93
CA ALA A 99 15.09 -6.15 6.83
C ALA A 99 15.17 -4.74 7.38
N VAL A 100 16.17 -3.99 6.92
CA VAL A 100 16.30 -2.56 7.23
C VAL A 100 15.49 -1.78 6.20
N SER A 101 14.51 -1.02 6.66
CA SER A 101 13.79 -0.07 5.81
C SER A 101 14.55 1.26 5.72
N ARG A 102 14.69 1.80 4.50
CA ARG A 102 15.31 3.11 4.22
C ARG A 102 14.40 3.93 3.30
N ARG A 103 14.33 5.24 3.53
CA ARG A 103 13.60 6.19 2.67
C ARG A 103 14.56 6.83 1.67
N TYR A 104 14.31 6.62 0.38
CA TYR A 104 15.01 7.30 -0.71
C TYR A 104 14.09 8.39 -1.28
N VAL A 105 14.59 9.62 -1.33
CA VAL A 105 13.82 10.79 -1.81
C VAL A 105 14.41 11.24 -3.14
N PHE A 106 13.54 11.41 -4.13
CA PHE A 106 13.87 11.93 -5.45
C PHE A 106 13.13 13.25 -5.61
N ASP A 107 13.87 14.36 -5.69
CA ASP A 107 13.30 15.67 -5.96
C ASP A 107 12.90 15.82 -7.44
N ALA A 108 12.21 16.91 -7.78
CA ALA A 108 11.70 17.12 -9.13
C ALA A 108 12.81 17.09 -10.20
N PRO A 109 13.96 17.80 -10.05
CA PRO A 109 15.05 17.71 -11.02
C PRO A 109 15.58 16.29 -11.21
N LYS A 110 15.73 15.53 -10.11
CA LYS A 110 16.21 14.15 -10.22
C LYS A 110 15.21 13.23 -10.91
N ILE A 111 13.92 13.48 -10.71
CA ILE A 111 12.86 12.76 -11.41
C ILE A 111 12.89 13.06 -12.91
N ASP A 112 13.12 14.31 -13.32
CA ASP A 112 13.22 14.67 -14.73
C ASP A 112 14.44 14.02 -15.40
N ASP A 113 15.60 14.05 -14.73
CA ASP A 113 16.79 13.30 -15.16
C ASP A 113 16.50 11.80 -15.31
N LEU A 114 15.75 11.21 -14.37
CA LEU A 114 15.40 9.79 -14.41
C LEU A 114 14.43 9.47 -15.54
N LYS A 115 13.44 10.33 -15.80
CA LYS A 115 12.52 10.17 -16.93
C LYS A 115 13.27 10.23 -18.26
N ALA A 116 14.20 11.17 -18.40
CA ALA A 116 15.03 11.27 -19.60
C ALA A 116 15.89 10.00 -19.81
N LYS A 117 16.45 9.43 -18.73
CA LYS A 117 17.23 8.18 -18.79
C LYS A 117 16.40 6.92 -19.01
N ALA A 118 15.14 6.92 -18.57
CA ALA A 118 14.22 5.81 -18.73
C ALA A 118 13.51 5.82 -20.09
N ALA A 119 13.58 6.93 -20.83
CA ALA A 119 13.00 7.03 -22.16
C ALA A 119 13.66 6.04 -23.12
N SER A 120 12.86 5.46 -24.01
CA SER A 120 13.30 4.49 -25.01
C SER A 120 12.38 4.55 -26.22
N ASP A 121 12.73 3.86 -27.31
CA ASP A 121 11.90 3.80 -28.52
C ASP A 121 10.46 3.32 -28.24
N ASN A 122 10.28 2.46 -27.23
CA ASN A 122 8.97 1.95 -26.84
C ASN A 122 8.26 2.81 -25.78
N VAL A 123 8.99 3.69 -25.08
CA VAL A 123 8.46 4.54 -24.01
C VAL A 123 9.08 5.93 -24.14
N LEU A 124 8.48 6.76 -24.99
CA LEU A 124 9.02 8.09 -25.30
C LEU A 124 8.95 9.05 -24.11
N GLN A 125 7.90 8.95 -23.29
CA GLN A 125 7.67 9.83 -22.14
C GLN A 125 7.28 9.03 -20.89
N PRO A 126 8.27 8.45 -20.18
CA PRO A 126 8.00 7.70 -18.96
C PRO A 126 7.33 8.57 -17.90
N THR A 127 6.37 8.02 -17.17
CA THR A 127 5.81 8.62 -15.96
C THR A 127 6.83 8.60 -14.82
N ARG A 128 6.58 9.40 -13.78
CA ARG A 128 7.41 9.41 -12.55
C ARG A 128 7.46 8.03 -11.90
N ALA A 129 6.33 7.32 -11.88
CA ALA A 129 6.22 5.99 -11.30
C ALA A 129 7.04 4.96 -12.08
N GLU A 130 6.99 5.01 -13.42
CA GLU A 130 7.78 4.12 -14.28
C GLU A 130 9.29 4.39 -14.15
N ALA A 131 9.70 5.67 -14.16
CA ALA A 131 11.11 6.05 -14.03
C ALA A 131 11.71 5.61 -12.69
N VAL A 132 11.01 5.82 -11.58
CA VAL A 132 11.49 5.40 -10.25
C VAL A 132 11.43 3.87 -10.10
N SER A 133 10.33 3.23 -10.53
CA SER A 133 10.19 1.77 -10.41
C SER A 133 11.24 1.03 -11.23
N SER A 134 11.53 1.49 -12.45
CA SER A 134 12.55 0.89 -13.31
C SER A 134 13.96 1.02 -12.71
N LEU A 135 14.29 2.14 -12.06
CA LEU A 135 15.54 2.30 -11.34
C LEU A 135 15.66 1.31 -10.18
N ILE A 136 14.63 1.25 -9.31
CA ILE A 136 14.61 0.33 -8.16
C ILE A 136 14.74 -1.11 -8.65
N TRP A 137 14.01 -1.46 -9.71
CA TRP A 137 14.03 -2.77 -10.34
C TRP A 137 15.42 -3.13 -10.88
N LYS A 138 16.05 -2.19 -11.60
CA LYS A 138 17.42 -2.34 -12.10
C LYS A 138 18.40 -2.57 -10.97
N CYS A 139 18.34 -1.78 -9.90
CA CYS A 139 19.19 -1.96 -8.71
C CYS A 139 18.98 -3.34 -8.05
N ALA A 140 17.73 -3.77 -7.88
CA ALA A 140 17.40 -5.08 -7.29
C ALA A 140 17.94 -6.24 -8.14
N ILE A 141 17.79 -6.17 -9.47
CA ILE A 141 18.35 -7.16 -10.40
C ILE A 141 19.88 -7.16 -10.33
N THR A 142 20.53 -6.00 -10.35
CA THR A 142 21.99 -5.90 -10.28
C THR A 142 22.52 -6.56 -9.00
N VAL A 143 21.92 -6.29 -7.85
CA VAL A 143 22.31 -6.91 -6.57
C VAL A 143 22.04 -8.41 -6.58
N SER A 144 20.87 -8.84 -7.05
CA SER A 144 20.52 -10.27 -7.14
C SER A 144 21.53 -11.04 -8.01
N ARG A 145 21.88 -10.50 -9.18
CA ARG A 145 22.90 -11.09 -10.08
C ARG A 145 24.29 -11.15 -9.46
N SER A 146 24.67 -10.16 -8.65
CA SER A 146 25.99 -10.18 -7.98
C SER A 146 26.12 -11.31 -6.94
N LYS A 147 25.00 -11.84 -6.44
CA LYS A 147 24.97 -12.88 -5.42
C LYS A 147 24.68 -14.30 -5.95
N SER A 148 24.26 -14.41 -7.22
CA SER A 148 23.87 -15.67 -7.84
C SER A 148 24.80 -16.00 -9.00
N GLN A 149 25.25 -17.26 -9.07
CA GLN A 149 26.00 -17.77 -10.23
C GLN A 149 25.10 -17.98 -11.46
N PHE A 150 23.77 -18.03 -11.27
CA PHE A 150 22.79 -18.29 -12.32
C PHE A 150 21.86 -17.10 -12.57
N LEU A 151 21.47 -16.92 -13.82
CA LEU A 151 20.47 -15.94 -14.23
C LEU A 151 19.07 -16.45 -13.89
N LEU A 152 18.48 -15.93 -12.81
CA LEU A 152 17.10 -16.24 -12.44
C LEU A 152 16.13 -15.28 -13.14
N PRO A 153 14.95 -15.75 -13.59
CA PRO A 153 13.86 -14.88 -14.02
C PRO A 153 13.47 -13.91 -12.90
N SER A 154 13.13 -12.68 -13.26
CA SER A 154 12.76 -11.64 -12.32
C SER A 154 11.42 -11.03 -12.71
N ARG A 155 10.55 -10.71 -11.74
CA ARG A 155 9.22 -10.13 -11.97
C ARG A 155 8.93 -8.93 -11.06
N LEU A 156 8.55 -7.80 -11.64
CA LEU A 156 8.06 -6.63 -10.92
C LEU A 156 6.53 -6.66 -10.92
N ASN A 157 5.91 -6.70 -9.73
CA ASN A 157 4.47 -6.61 -9.58
C ASN A 157 4.09 -5.22 -9.07
N GLN A 158 3.11 -4.59 -9.72
CA GLN A 158 2.55 -3.32 -9.28
C GLN A 158 1.06 -3.48 -9.01
N ALA A 159 0.66 -3.31 -7.74
CA ALA A 159 -0.75 -3.20 -7.39
C ALA A 159 -1.26 -1.81 -7.78
N VAL A 160 -2.40 -1.77 -8.47
CA VAL A 160 -3.04 -0.54 -8.95
C VAL A 160 -4.51 -0.53 -8.56
N ASN A 161 -5.10 0.66 -8.42
CA ASN A 161 -6.53 0.77 -8.16
C ASN A 161 -7.33 0.23 -9.35
N ILE A 162 -8.08 -0.83 -9.14
CA ILE A 162 -8.87 -1.48 -10.19
C ILE A 162 -10.25 -0.84 -10.40
N ARG A 163 -10.74 -0.01 -9.45
CA ARG A 163 -12.12 0.51 -9.47
C ARG A 163 -12.45 1.21 -10.79
N GLU A 164 -11.57 2.11 -11.23
CA GLU A 164 -11.72 2.87 -12.48
C GLU A 164 -11.43 2.04 -13.75
N ARG A 165 -10.91 0.82 -13.59
CA ARG A 165 -10.52 -0.07 -14.70
C ARG A 165 -11.55 -1.16 -14.99
N LEU A 166 -12.60 -1.27 -14.17
CA LEU A 166 -13.70 -2.20 -14.37
C LEU A 166 -14.75 -1.59 -15.32
N THR A 167 -15.52 -2.45 -15.98
CA THR A 167 -16.62 -2.05 -16.86
C THR A 167 -17.93 -2.71 -16.38
N PRO A 168 -18.89 -1.95 -15.83
CA PRO A 168 -18.81 -0.52 -15.52
C PRO A 168 -17.85 -0.21 -14.35
N PRO A 169 -17.32 1.02 -14.26
CA PRO A 169 -16.39 1.39 -13.19
C PRO A 169 -17.06 1.27 -11.83
N PHE A 170 -16.25 0.97 -10.82
CA PHE A 170 -16.71 0.96 -9.43
C PHE A 170 -16.68 2.38 -8.87
N PRO A 171 -17.58 2.68 -7.92
CA PRO A 171 -17.56 3.92 -7.16
C PRO A 171 -16.23 4.10 -6.45
N LYS A 172 -15.91 5.36 -6.14
CA LYS A 172 -14.69 5.72 -5.40
C LYS A 172 -14.88 5.61 -3.88
N ASN A 173 -16.13 5.52 -3.40
CA ASN A 173 -16.53 5.37 -2.00
C ASN A 173 -16.79 3.91 -1.64
#